data_AF-A0A6V8E7F1-F1
#
_entry.id   AF-A0A6V8E7F1-F1
#
_cell.length_a   1.000
_cell.length_b   1.000
_cell.length_c   1.000
_cell.angle_alpha   90.00
_cell.angle_beta   90.00
_cell.angle_gamma   90.00
#
_symmetry.space_group_name_H-M   'P 1'
#
loop_
_entity.id
_entity.type
_entity.pdbx_description
1 polymer ?
#
loop_
_entity_poly.entity_id
_entity_poly.type
_entity_poly.pdbx_seq_one_letter_code
_entity_poly.pdbx_strand_id
1 'polypeptide(L)'
;MAIMVVDLLCTLGFFGGIVYLAFRRMGRFRTNYNTMLQSVAEHFGFGFNPNHAWNGTVMSGMLNGYRCRIWFETVRRRSRRNRSSTYLHATITLNTPQQLGLAISPQGMLYEGLRLPDGLTGNQDIVVGQDDFDSMYRIKGFDEAAVRAFLTPPRVLAVLQTQQSLGTLERLSITDTEVSVRFPGVMSDMQAVSASTSAVVWLAGQLES
;
A
#
# COMPACT_ATOMS: atom_id res chain seq x y z
N MET A 1 10.80 -40.48 42.77
CA MET A 1 9.88 -39.33 42.57
C MET A 1 10.62 -38.01 42.26
N ALA A 2 11.87 -37.81 42.70
CA ALA A 2 12.62 -36.57 42.46
C ALA A 2 13.07 -36.32 41.01
N ILE A 3 13.35 -37.36 40.23
CA ILE A 3 13.86 -37.24 38.84
C ILE A 3 12.82 -36.60 37.90
N MET A 4 11.54 -36.95 38.06
CA MET A 4 10.44 -36.40 37.26
C MET A 4 10.21 -34.90 37.47
N VAL A 5 10.55 -34.37 38.65
CA VAL A 5 10.37 -32.94 38.97
C VAL A 5 11.49 -32.10 38.33
N VAL A 6 12.70 -32.65 38.28
CA VAL A 6 13.86 -31.99 37.64
C VAL A 6 13.68 -31.89 36.13
N ASP A 7 13.23 -32.97 35.48
CA ASP A 7 12.96 -32.97 34.03
C ASP A 7 11.80 -32.03 33.64
N LEU A 8 10.78 -31.91 34.49
CA LEU A 8 9.68 -30.96 34.30
C LEU A 8 10.13 -29.49 34.44
N LEU A 9 11.03 -29.20 35.38
CA LEU A 9 11.60 -27.85 35.56
C LEU A 9 12.56 -27.46 34.44
N CYS A 10 13.38 -28.41 33.96
CA CYS A 10 14.29 -28.20 32.84
C CYS A 10 13.53 -27.94 31.53
N THR A 11 12.45 -28.66 31.27
CA THR A 11 11.60 -28.44 30.10
C THR A 11 10.87 -27.09 30.18
N LEU A 12 10.27 -26.73 31.32
CA LEU A 12 9.64 -25.43 31.52
C LEU A 12 10.63 -24.25 31.37
N GLY A 13 11.86 -24.38 31.88
CA GLY A 13 12.91 -23.37 31.73
C GLY A 13 13.38 -23.19 30.28
N PHE A 14 13.52 -24.29 29.54
CA PHE A 14 13.91 -24.26 28.12
C PHE A 14 12.81 -23.67 27.24
N PHE A 15 11.55 -24.11 27.42
CA PHE A 15 10.40 -23.53 26.70
C PHE A 15 10.17 -22.07 27.08
N GLY A 16 10.27 -21.71 28.37
CA GLY A 16 10.17 -20.34 28.85
C GLY A 16 11.26 -19.44 28.28
N GLY A 17 12.52 -19.93 28.20
CA GLY A 17 13.64 -19.23 27.59
C GLY A 17 13.45 -18.99 26.10
N ILE A 18 13.02 -20.01 25.34
CA ILE A 18 12.74 -19.87 23.90
C ILE A 18 11.60 -18.88 23.65
N VAL A 19 10.51 -18.99 24.42
CA VAL A 19 9.36 -18.09 24.32
C VAL A 19 9.77 -16.64 24.67
N TYR A 20 10.53 -16.44 25.74
CA TYR A 20 11.05 -15.13 26.12
C TYR A 20 11.98 -14.53 25.04
N LEU A 21 12.89 -15.33 24.48
CA LEU A 21 13.77 -14.89 23.40
C LEU A 21 12.99 -14.54 22.13
N ALA A 22 11.96 -15.32 21.79
CA ALA A 22 11.06 -15.03 20.68
C ALA A 22 10.28 -13.73 20.91
N PHE A 23 9.67 -13.54 22.08
CA PHE A 23 9.01 -12.28 22.45
C PHE A 23 9.96 -11.08 22.44
N ARG A 24 11.18 -11.23 22.96
CA ARG A 24 12.20 -10.17 22.95
C ARG A 24 12.66 -9.82 21.54
N ARG A 25 12.82 -10.80 20.66
CA ARG A 25 13.17 -10.60 19.24
C ARG A 25 12.05 -9.91 18.48
N MET A 26 10.80 -10.32 18.68
CA MET A 26 9.63 -9.66 18.08
C MET A 26 9.46 -8.22 18.58
N GLY A 27 9.68 -7.97 19.87
CA GLY A 27 9.65 -6.63 20.46
C GLY A 27 10.70 -5.72 19.84
N ARG A 28 11.96 -6.17 19.76
CA ARG A 28 13.06 -5.41 19.12
C ARG A 28 12.78 -5.11 17.65
N PHE A 29 12.22 -6.07 16.90
CA PHE A 29 11.83 -5.83 15.51
C PHE A 29 10.82 -4.69 15.39
N ARG A 30 9.76 -4.70 16.23
CA ARG A 30 8.75 -3.61 16.25
C ARG A 30 9.36 -2.28 16.65
N THR A 31 10.22 -2.25 17.67
CA THR A 31 10.86 -1.01 18.13
C THR A 31 11.77 -0.43 17.04
N ASN A 32 12.65 -1.23 16.46
CA ASN A 32 13.56 -0.78 15.40
C ASN A 32 12.79 -0.28 14.18
N TYR A 33 11.72 -0.98 13.80
CA TYR A 33 10.89 -0.61 12.67
C TYR A 33 10.13 0.71 12.92
N ASN A 34 9.60 0.90 14.13
CA ASN A 34 8.98 2.17 14.52
C ASN A 34 9.99 3.33 14.49
N THR A 35 11.24 3.11 14.89
CA THR A 35 12.30 4.12 14.77
C THR A 35 12.58 4.49 13.32
N MET A 36 12.61 3.50 12.41
CA MET A 36 12.78 3.75 10.98
C MET A 36 11.60 4.54 10.41
N LEU A 37 10.36 4.17 10.73
CA LEU A 37 9.17 4.93 10.32
C LEU A 37 9.14 6.35 10.90
N GLN A 38 9.57 6.51 12.15
CA GLN A 38 9.65 7.82 12.77
C GLN A 38 10.64 8.72 12.02
N SER A 39 11.80 8.19 11.59
CA SER A 39 12.75 8.97 10.79
C SER A 39 12.17 9.42 9.44
N VAL A 40 11.31 8.61 8.81
CA VAL A 40 10.58 9.01 7.60
C VAL A 40 9.55 10.09 7.89
N ALA A 41 8.81 9.95 9.00
CA ALA A 41 7.86 10.97 9.42
C ALA A 41 8.58 12.30 9.69
N GLU A 42 9.72 12.28 10.36
CA GLU A 42 10.56 13.46 10.61
C GLU A 42 11.10 14.07 9.31
N HIS A 43 11.54 13.23 8.36
CA HIS A 43 12.02 13.69 7.04
C HIS A 43 10.96 14.51 6.27
N PHE A 44 9.69 14.12 6.36
CA PHE A 44 8.58 14.84 5.73
C PHE A 44 7.88 15.85 6.63
N GLY A 45 8.23 15.93 7.91
CA GLY A 45 7.50 16.75 8.89
C GLY A 45 6.09 16.22 9.21
N PHE A 46 5.85 14.93 9.07
CA PHE A 46 4.56 14.28 9.36
C PHE A 46 4.38 13.95 10.85
N GLY A 47 3.13 13.91 11.30
CA GLY A 47 2.79 13.32 12.59
C GLY A 47 2.96 11.80 12.56
N PHE A 48 3.54 11.23 13.62
CA PHE A 48 3.80 9.79 13.75
C PHE A 48 2.91 9.14 14.83
N ASN A 49 2.32 7.99 14.50
CA ASN A 49 1.52 7.17 15.40
C ASN A 49 2.23 5.83 15.70
N PRO A 50 2.87 5.67 16.86
CA PRO A 50 3.55 4.42 17.23
C PRO A 50 2.58 3.27 17.54
N ASN A 51 1.30 3.57 17.77
CA ASN A 51 0.27 2.61 18.19
C ASN A 51 -0.59 2.09 17.02
N HIS A 52 -0.04 2.08 15.81
CA HIS A 52 -0.74 1.64 14.59
C HIS A 52 -1.08 0.14 14.52
N ALA A 53 -0.49 -0.69 15.39
CA ALA A 53 -0.75 -2.13 15.51
C ALA A 53 -0.73 -2.94 14.19
N TRP A 54 0.08 -2.49 13.21
CA TRP A 54 0.13 -3.06 11.84
C TRP A 54 -1.21 -3.04 11.08
N ASN A 55 -2.16 -2.23 11.53
CA ASN A 55 -3.47 -2.08 10.91
C ASN A 55 -4.02 -0.69 11.25
N GLY A 56 -3.68 0.31 10.44
CA GLY A 56 -4.05 1.69 10.67
C GLY A 56 -2.97 2.68 10.22
N THR A 57 -3.27 3.96 10.41
CA THR A 57 -2.39 5.07 10.05
C THR A 57 -1.15 5.10 10.93
N VAL A 58 0.01 5.09 10.28
CA VAL A 58 1.33 5.15 10.89
C VAL A 58 1.82 6.57 10.92
N MET A 59 1.62 7.32 9.84
CA MET A 59 1.97 8.72 9.77
C MET A 59 1.08 9.46 8.79
N SER A 60 0.92 10.74 9.03
CA SER A 60 0.12 11.63 8.18
C SER A 60 0.60 13.06 8.32
N GLY A 61 0.48 13.81 7.23
CA GLY A 61 0.83 15.23 7.19
C GLY A 61 0.51 15.84 5.84
N MET A 62 1.15 16.98 5.56
CA MET A 62 1.02 17.69 4.29
C MET A 62 2.36 17.67 3.55
N LEU A 63 2.35 17.34 2.27
CA LEU A 63 3.53 17.42 1.39
C LEU A 63 3.13 18.14 0.11
N ASN A 64 3.82 19.23 -0.23
CA ASN A 64 3.53 20.07 -1.40
C ASN A 64 2.06 20.49 -1.52
N GLY A 65 1.39 20.76 -0.38
CA GLY A 65 -0.02 21.16 -0.36
C GLY A 65 -1.02 20.00 -0.40
N TYR A 66 -0.58 18.75 -0.52
CA TYR A 66 -1.44 17.57 -0.53
C TYR A 66 -1.44 16.85 0.82
N ARG A 67 -2.62 16.35 1.23
CA ARG A 67 -2.73 15.52 2.43
C ARG A 67 -2.19 14.13 2.14
N CYS A 68 -1.19 13.74 2.90
CA CYS A 68 -0.47 12.47 2.77
C CYS A 68 -0.78 11.58 3.97
N ARG A 69 -0.97 10.29 3.72
CA ARG A 69 -1.17 9.28 4.75
C ARG A 69 -0.43 8.02 4.40
N ILE A 70 0.42 7.55 5.32
CA ILE A 70 1.07 6.24 5.23
C ILE A 70 0.47 5.34 6.29
N TRP A 71 -0.03 4.19 5.88
CA TRP A 71 -0.84 3.31 6.74
C TRP A 71 -0.66 1.84 6.39
N PHE A 72 -0.90 0.97 7.37
CA PHE A 72 -0.87 -0.47 7.18
C PHE A 72 -2.27 -1.05 7.02
N GLU A 73 -2.40 -1.99 6.09
CA GLU A 73 -3.56 -2.86 5.93
C GLU A 73 -3.16 -4.31 6.21
N THR A 74 -3.79 -4.97 7.18
CA THR A 74 -3.61 -6.42 7.38
C THR A 74 -4.82 -7.19 6.86
N VAL A 75 -4.65 -7.84 5.71
CA VAL A 75 -5.67 -8.67 5.07
C VAL A 75 -5.56 -10.11 5.55
N ARG A 76 -6.63 -10.63 6.17
CA ARG A 76 -6.73 -12.04 6.58
C ARG A 76 -7.27 -12.87 5.41
N ARG A 77 -6.50 -13.84 4.91
CA ARG A 77 -6.98 -14.75 3.87
C ARG A 77 -7.71 -15.93 4.50
N ARG A 78 -8.98 -16.14 4.12
CA ARG A 78 -9.75 -17.36 4.44
C ARG A 78 -9.16 -18.57 3.70
N SER A 79 -8.06 -19.11 4.22
CA SER A 79 -7.46 -20.36 3.76
C SER A 79 -7.25 -21.27 4.96
N ARG A 80 -7.17 -22.59 4.73
CA ARG A 80 -6.92 -23.60 5.78
C ARG A 80 -5.70 -23.31 6.68
N ARG A 81 -4.76 -22.46 6.24
CA ARG A 81 -3.55 -22.06 6.99
C ARG A 81 -3.62 -20.67 7.65
N ASN A 82 -4.77 -19.98 7.63
CA ASN A 82 -4.99 -18.70 8.31
C ASN A 82 -3.85 -17.67 8.09
N ARG A 83 -3.37 -17.55 6.85
CA ARG A 83 -2.30 -16.61 6.51
C ARG A 83 -2.85 -15.18 6.43
N SER A 84 -2.28 -14.28 7.22
CA SER A 84 -2.47 -12.84 7.09
C SER A 84 -1.33 -12.23 6.27
N SER A 85 -1.66 -11.24 5.45
CA SER A 85 -0.68 -10.43 4.73
C SER A 85 -0.86 -8.98 5.13
N THR A 86 0.22 -8.36 5.60
CA THR A 86 0.27 -6.93 5.90
C THR A 86 0.82 -6.20 4.69
N TYR A 87 0.24 -5.06 4.36
CA TYR A 87 0.65 -4.19 3.26
C TYR A 87 0.83 -2.78 3.79
N LEU A 88 1.83 -2.08 3.28
CA LEU A 88 2.00 -0.65 3.50
C LEU A 88 1.36 0.09 2.34
N HIS A 89 0.69 1.19 2.64
CA HIS A 89 0.08 2.07 1.66
C HIS A 89 0.62 3.48 1.88
N ALA A 90 0.98 4.16 0.80
CA ALA A 90 1.12 5.61 0.79
C ALA A 90 -0.03 6.18 -0.06
N THR A 91 -0.88 6.97 0.58
CA THR A 91 -2.11 7.51 -0.01
C THR A 91 -2.05 9.03 0.05
N ILE A 92 -2.28 9.67 -1.10
CA ILE A 92 -2.32 11.11 -1.28
C ILE A 92 -3.74 11.49 -1.66
N THR A 93 -4.37 12.34 -0.84
CA THR A 93 -5.71 12.86 -1.14
C THR A 93 -5.58 14.03 -2.11
N LEU A 94 -6.33 13.97 -3.21
CA LEU A 94 -6.48 15.05 -4.18
C LEU A 94 -7.23 16.22 -3.52
N ASN A 95 -6.82 17.45 -3.80
CA ASN A 95 -7.48 18.66 -3.33
C ASN A 95 -8.80 18.90 -4.06
N THR A 96 -8.87 18.48 -5.33
CA THR A 96 -10.04 18.60 -6.18
C THR A 96 -10.52 17.21 -6.58
N PRO A 97 -11.46 16.62 -5.80
CA PRO A 97 -12.06 15.34 -6.15
C PRO A 97 -12.67 15.38 -7.54
N GLN A 98 -12.33 14.40 -8.36
CA GLN A 98 -12.98 14.20 -9.64
C GLN A 98 -14.38 13.60 -9.39
N GLN A 99 -15.37 13.93 -10.21
CA GLN A 99 -16.72 13.37 -10.10
C GLN A 99 -17.01 12.41 -11.25
N LEU A 100 -15.98 11.64 -11.63
CA LEU A 100 -15.99 10.79 -12.83
C LEU A 100 -16.30 9.33 -12.50
N GLY A 101 -16.35 8.95 -11.22
CA GLY A 101 -16.35 7.56 -10.81
C GLY A 101 -15.03 6.88 -11.12
N LEU A 102 -13.94 7.66 -11.23
CA LEU A 102 -12.66 7.20 -11.75
C LEU A 102 -12.08 6.15 -10.82
N ALA A 103 -11.73 5.00 -11.39
CA ALA A 103 -10.92 3.98 -10.73
C ALA A 103 -9.93 3.39 -11.73
N ILE A 104 -8.65 3.72 -11.54
CA ILE A 104 -7.52 3.20 -12.30
C ILE A 104 -6.78 2.23 -11.38
N SER A 105 -6.72 0.98 -11.80
CA SER A 105 -6.13 -0.10 -11.01
C SER A 105 -5.22 -0.96 -11.89
N PRO A 106 -4.10 -1.48 -11.38
CA PRO A 106 -3.17 -2.29 -12.16
C PRO A 106 -3.83 -3.60 -12.63
N GLN A 107 -3.56 -4.03 -13.86
CA GLN A 107 -3.98 -5.34 -14.40
C GLN A 107 -2.90 -6.42 -14.13
N GLY A 108 -3.33 -7.68 -13.89
CA GLY A 108 -2.44 -8.84 -13.80
C GLY A 108 -2.92 -10.03 -12.96
N MET A 109 -2.49 -11.24 -13.37
CA MET A 109 -2.89 -12.56 -12.82
C MET A 109 -2.76 -12.75 -11.29
N LEU A 110 -1.88 -12.01 -10.61
CA LEU A 110 -1.64 -12.17 -9.17
C LEU A 110 -2.64 -11.42 -8.28
N TYR A 111 -3.50 -10.58 -8.87
CA TYR A 111 -4.50 -9.79 -8.16
C TYR A 111 -5.95 -10.20 -8.47
N GLU A 112 -6.17 -10.80 -9.64
CA GLU A 112 -7.44 -11.43 -9.99
C GLU A 112 -7.59 -12.76 -9.26
N GLY A 113 -7.97 -12.69 -7.99
CA GLY A 113 -8.62 -13.84 -7.37
C GLY A 113 -9.92 -14.11 -8.12
N LEU A 114 -9.88 -15.01 -9.11
CA LEU A 114 -11.01 -15.59 -9.86
C LEU A 114 -12.28 -14.72 -9.83
N ARG A 115 -12.22 -13.51 -10.39
CA ARG A 115 -13.41 -12.67 -10.52
C ARG A 115 -14.08 -12.97 -11.86
N LEU A 116 -15.40 -13.12 -11.79
CA LEU A 116 -16.24 -13.44 -12.95
C LEU A 116 -15.95 -12.48 -14.10
N PRO A 117 -15.98 -12.97 -15.35
CA PRO A 117 -15.71 -12.16 -16.53
C PRO A 117 -16.62 -10.93 -16.55
N ASP A 118 -16.04 -9.80 -16.96
CA ASP A 118 -16.65 -8.46 -16.90
C ASP A 118 -18.00 -8.34 -17.63
N GLY A 119 -18.33 -9.31 -18.48
CA GLY A 119 -19.63 -9.45 -19.13
C GLY A 119 -20.83 -9.69 -18.19
N LEU A 120 -20.60 -10.04 -16.91
CA LEU A 120 -21.69 -10.23 -15.93
C LEU A 120 -21.94 -9.00 -15.03
N THR A 121 -21.06 -7.99 -15.06
CA THR A 121 -21.16 -6.78 -14.21
C THR A 121 -21.39 -5.48 -14.99
N GLY A 122 -21.52 -5.53 -16.32
CA GLY A 122 -21.84 -4.36 -17.16
C GLY A 122 -20.76 -3.28 -17.26
N ASN A 123 -19.75 -3.26 -16.39
CA ASN A 123 -18.65 -2.30 -16.43
C ASN A 123 -17.50 -2.82 -17.30
N GLN A 124 -17.58 -2.54 -18.60
CA GLN A 124 -16.46 -2.67 -19.52
C GLN A 124 -15.31 -1.73 -19.11
N ASP A 125 -14.10 -2.16 -19.44
CA ASP A 125 -12.89 -1.37 -19.25
C ASP A 125 -12.83 -0.22 -20.26
N ILE A 126 -12.51 1.00 -19.81
CA ILE A 126 -12.45 2.16 -20.68
C ILE A 126 -11.08 2.21 -21.37
N VAL A 127 -11.07 2.10 -22.70
CA VAL A 127 -9.84 2.24 -23.51
C VAL A 127 -9.56 3.71 -23.77
N VAL A 128 -8.39 4.21 -23.38
CA VAL A 128 -7.98 5.61 -23.58
C VAL A 128 -7.28 5.83 -24.92
N GLY A 129 -6.77 4.75 -25.53
CA GLY A 129 -6.07 4.79 -26.82
C GLY A 129 -4.56 4.92 -26.68
N GLN A 130 -4.01 4.42 -25.57
CA GLN A 130 -2.57 4.40 -25.29
C GLN A 130 -2.22 2.95 -24.91
N ASP A 131 -1.74 2.16 -25.87
CA ASP A 131 -1.61 0.71 -25.74
C ASP A 131 -0.81 0.26 -24.50
N ASP A 132 0.30 0.95 -24.20
CA ASP A 132 1.11 0.66 -23.01
C ASP A 132 0.35 0.93 -21.70
N PHE A 133 -0.51 1.94 -21.69
CA PHE A 133 -1.32 2.30 -20.53
C PHE A 133 -2.50 1.36 -20.35
N ASP A 134 -3.26 1.13 -21.43
CA ASP A 134 -4.46 0.30 -21.45
C ASP A 134 -4.12 -1.19 -21.19
N SER A 135 -2.92 -1.64 -21.53
CA SER A 135 -2.44 -3.00 -21.19
C SER A 135 -1.99 -3.16 -19.73
N MET A 136 -1.58 -2.07 -19.08
CA MET A 136 -1.11 -2.08 -17.69
C MET A 136 -2.21 -1.79 -16.68
N TYR A 137 -3.23 -1.03 -17.06
CA TYR A 137 -4.24 -0.51 -16.15
C TYR A 137 -5.66 -0.81 -16.62
N ARG A 138 -6.51 -1.10 -15.64
CA ARG A 138 -7.96 -1.17 -15.78
C ARG A 138 -8.54 0.13 -15.32
N ILE A 139 -9.38 0.72 -16.17
CA ILE A 139 -9.92 2.06 -16.06
C ILE A 139 -11.44 1.93 -16.02
N LYS A 140 -12.02 2.46 -14.96
CA LYS A 140 -13.47 2.55 -14.79
C LYS A 140 -13.87 3.98 -14.52
N GLY A 141 -15.09 4.31 -14.92
CA GLY A 141 -15.75 5.58 -14.67
C GLY A 141 -17.23 5.50 -15.02
N PHE A 142 -17.97 6.54 -14.67
CA PHE A 142 -19.40 6.67 -14.98
C PHE A 142 -19.63 7.09 -16.44
N ASP A 143 -18.80 7.99 -16.95
CA ASP A 143 -18.85 8.50 -18.33
C ASP A 143 -17.50 8.30 -19.01
N GLU A 144 -17.50 7.44 -20.03
CA GLU A 144 -16.32 7.10 -20.84
C GLU A 144 -15.72 8.31 -21.56
N ALA A 145 -16.54 9.21 -22.09
CA ALA A 145 -16.07 10.39 -22.81
C ALA A 145 -15.38 11.37 -21.85
N ALA A 146 -15.96 11.56 -20.66
CA ALA A 146 -15.38 12.42 -19.63
C ALA A 146 -14.07 11.85 -19.07
N VAL A 147 -13.99 10.53 -18.87
CA VAL A 147 -12.74 9.86 -18.45
C VAL A 147 -11.65 10.00 -19.51
N ARG A 148 -11.96 9.83 -20.80
CA ARG A 148 -11.00 10.06 -21.89
C ARG A 148 -10.52 11.51 -21.97
N ALA A 149 -11.43 12.46 -21.79
CA ALA A 149 -11.08 13.88 -21.75
C ALA A 149 -10.19 14.23 -20.55
N PHE A 150 -10.42 13.57 -19.41
CA PHE A 150 -9.58 13.71 -18.21
C PHE A 150 -8.19 13.09 -18.40
N LEU A 151 -8.09 11.91 -19.03
CA LEU A 151 -6.84 11.18 -19.27
C LEU A 151 -6.14 11.68 -20.53
N THR A 152 -5.74 12.95 -20.51
CA THR A 152 -4.93 13.56 -21.57
C THR A 152 -3.57 12.86 -21.71
N PRO A 153 -2.90 12.94 -22.88
CA PRO A 153 -1.59 12.32 -23.08
C PRO A 153 -0.55 12.70 -22.01
N PRO A 154 -0.43 13.98 -21.57
CA PRO A 154 0.47 14.34 -20.48
C PRO A 154 0.17 13.62 -19.16
N ARG A 155 -1.12 13.46 -18.80
CA ARG A 155 -1.51 12.78 -17.56
C ARG A 155 -1.25 11.28 -17.64
N VAL A 156 -1.52 10.65 -18.78
CA VAL A 156 -1.19 9.24 -19.01
C VAL A 156 0.33 9.01 -18.87
N LEU A 157 1.14 9.87 -19.49
CA LEU A 157 2.60 9.81 -19.36
C LEU A 157 3.06 10.00 -17.91
N ALA A 158 2.46 10.91 -17.16
CA ALA A 158 2.77 11.11 -15.75
C ALA A 158 2.47 9.84 -14.91
N VAL A 159 1.35 9.16 -15.19
CA VAL A 159 1.00 7.90 -14.50
C VAL A 159 2.03 6.81 -14.83
N LEU A 160 2.39 6.65 -16.10
CA LEU A 160 3.39 5.67 -16.53
C LEU A 160 4.78 5.96 -15.93
N GLN A 161 5.23 7.21 -15.99
CA GLN A 161 6.50 7.64 -15.40
C GLN A 161 6.53 7.39 -13.89
N THR A 162 5.43 7.68 -13.19
CA THR A 162 5.30 7.40 -11.76
C THR A 162 5.45 5.91 -11.52
N GLN A 163 4.70 5.06 -12.24
CA GLN A 163 4.77 3.61 -12.09
C GLN A 163 6.15 3.01 -12.40
N GLN A 164 6.90 3.59 -13.34
CA GLN A 164 8.28 3.18 -13.65
C GLN A 164 9.29 3.58 -12.55
N SER A 165 9.00 4.62 -11.78
CA SER A 165 9.83 5.04 -10.64
C SER A 165 9.60 4.19 -9.39
N LEU A 166 8.51 3.42 -9.37
CA LEU A 166 8.16 2.50 -8.30
C LEU A 166 8.87 1.15 -8.47
N GLY A 167 9.00 0.40 -7.39
CA GLY A 167 9.48 -0.99 -7.41
C GLY A 167 8.58 -1.91 -8.24
N THR A 168 9.12 -3.01 -8.74
CA THR A 168 8.41 -3.97 -9.63
C THR A 168 7.13 -4.58 -9.03
N LEU A 169 7.09 -4.68 -7.69
CA LEU A 169 5.96 -5.22 -6.94
C LEU A 169 5.04 -4.14 -6.37
N GLU A 170 5.45 -2.88 -6.50
CA GLU A 170 4.71 -1.73 -6.04
C GLU A 170 3.76 -1.31 -7.15
N ARG A 171 2.52 -1.05 -6.77
CA ARG A 171 1.48 -0.77 -7.75
C ARG A 171 0.73 0.48 -7.39
N LEU A 172 0.61 1.35 -8.38
CA LEU A 172 -0.14 2.57 -8.32
C LEU A 172 -1.62 2.32 -8.56
N SER A 173 -2.46 3.03 -7.83
CA SER A 173 -3.91 3.07 -8.01
C SER A 173 -4.40 4.50 -7.87
N ILE A 174 -5.40 4.86 -8.66
CA ILE A 174 -5.91 6.23 -8.73
C ILE A 174 -7.43 6.14 -8.66
N THR A 175 -8.01 6.98 -7.82
CA THR A 175 -9.45 7.18 -7.73
C THR A 175 -9.78 8.65 -7.88
N ASP A 176 -11.06 8.97 -7.93
CA ASP A 176 -11.59 10.33 -7.90
C ASP A 176 -10.98 11.21 -6.80
N THR A 177 -10.67 10.63 -5.64
CA THR A 177 -10.28 11.38 -4.43
C THR A 177 -8.83 11.19 -4.02
N GLU A 178 -8.18 10.13 -4.49
CA GLU A 178 -6.86 9.77 -4.00
C GLU A 178 -6.00 9.03 -5.02
N VAL A 179 -4.70 9.27 -4.92
CA VAL A 179 -3.65 8.52 -5.59
C VAL A 179 -2.95 7.69 -4.52
N SER A 180 -2.82 6.39 -4.72
CA SER A 180 -2.17 5.53 -3.72
C SER A 180 -1.26 4.49 -4.33
N VAL A 181 -0.14 4.23 -3.66
CA VAL A 181 0.75 3.12 -3.96
C VAL A 181 0.66 2.08 -2.85
N ARG A 182 0.58 0.81 -3.27
CA ARG A 182 0.60 -0.33 -2.37
C ARG A 182 1.94 -1.03 -2.45
N PHE A 183 2.57 -1.21 -1.30
CA PHE A 183 3.79 -1.97 -1.16
C PHE A 183 3.50 -3.39 -0.63
N PRO A 184 4.17 -4.43 -1.15
CA PRO A 184 4.05 -5.77 -0.60
C PRO A 184 4.71 -5.86 0.78
N GLY A 185 3.99 -6.37 1.77
CA GLY A 185 4.56 -6.64 3.07
C GLY A 185 4.77 -5.39 3.93
N VAL A 186 5.62 -5.57 4.93
CA VAL A 186 6.17 -4.51 5.77
C VAL A 186 7.51 -4.10 5.14
N MET A 187 7.55 -2.97 4.44
CA MET A 187 8.77 -2.55 3.72
C MET A 187 9.91 -2.24 4.68
N SER A 188 11.05 -2.90 4.53
CA SER A 188 12.26 -2.55 5.27
C SER A 188 13.00 -1.34 4.70
N ASP A 189 12.76 -1.01 3.43
CA ASP A 189 13.42 0.10 2.75
C ASP A 189 12.60 1.39 2.87
N MET A 190 12.94 2.18 3.88
CA MET A 190 12.31 3.47 4.11
C MET A 190 12.63 4.51 3.03
N GLN A 191 13.77 4.40 2.35
CA GLN A 191 14.12 5.34 1.28
C GLN A 191 13.21 5.14 0.08
N ALA A 192 12.92 3.88 -0.27
CA ALA A 192 11.96 3.55 -1.32
C ALA A 192 10.54 4.01 -0.97
N VAL A 193 10.10 3.88 0.29
CA VAL A 193 8.80 4.43 0.75
C VAL A 193 8.76 5.96 0.58
N SER A 194 9.83 6.66 0.98
CA SER A 194 9.92 8.11 0.85
C SER A 194 9.93 8.56 -0.61
N ALA A 195 10.76 7.93 -1.46
CA ALA A 195 10.84 8.24 -2.88
C ALA A 195 9.48 8.03 -3.58
N SER A 196 8.82 6.90 -3.30
CA SER A 196 7.50 6.58 -3.82
C SER A 196 6.45 7.57 -3.35
N THR A 197 6.47 7.98 -2.08
CA THR A 197 5.54 8.99 -1.53
C THR A 197 5.69 10.31 -2.28
N SER A 198 6.92 10.77 -2.50
CA SER A 198 7.20 11.99 -3.28
C SER A 198 6.75 11.86 -4.74
N ALA A 199 6.96 10.70 -5.39
CA ALA A 199 6.52 10.45 -6.76
C ALA A 199 4.99 10.48 -6.89
N VAL A 200 4.28 9.91 -5.92
CA VAL A 200 2.80 9.92 -5.89
C VAL A 200 2.25 11.33 -5.64
N VAL A 201 2.91 12.14 -4.81
CA VAL A 201 2.54 13.56 -4.63
C VAL A 201 2.79 14.37 -5.90
N TRP A 202 3.91 14.12 -6.61
CA TRP A 202 4.15 14.75 -7.91
C TRP A 202 3.05 14.38 -8.91
N LEU A 203 2.64 13.10 -8.95
CA LEU A 203 1.55 12.64 -9.81
C LEU A 203 0.22 13.33 -9.48
N ALA A 204 -0.12 13.48 -8.19
CA ALA A 204 -1.31 14.22 -7.78
C ALA A 204 -1.31 15.64 -8.38
N GLY A 205 -0.15 16.31 -8.38
CA GLY A 205 0.04 17.60 -9.05
C GLY A 205 -0.24 17.58 -10.56
N GLN A 206 0.18 16.53 -11.27
CA GLN A 206 -0.07 16.39 -12.71
C GLN A 206 -1.54 16.07 -13.04
N LEU A 207 -2.25 15.39 -12.14
CA LEU A 207 -3.67 15.08 -12.31
C LEU A 207 -4.57 16.29 -12.07
N GLU A 208 -4.13 17.25 -11.24
CA GLU A 208 -4.86 18.48 -10.93
C GLU A 208 -4.46 19.70 -11.77
N SER A 209 -3.36 19.62 -12.53
CA SER A 209 -2.98 20.63 -13.53
C SER A 209 -3.82 20.55 -14.79
#